data_AF-B4DPF5-F1
#
_entry.id   AF-B4DPF5-F1
#
_cell.length_a   1.000
_cell.length_b   1.000
_cell.length_c   1.000
_cell.angle_alpha   90.00
_cell.angle_beta   90.00
_cell.angle_gamma   90.00
#
_symmetry.space_group_name_H-M   'P 1'
#
loop_
_entity.id
_entity.type
_entity.pdbx_description
1 polymer ?
#
loop_
_entity_poly.entity_id
_entity_poly.type
_entity_poly.pdbx_seq_one_letter_code
_entity_poly.pdbx_strand_id
1 'polypeptide(L)'
;MASEFKKKLFWRAVVAEFLATTLFVFISIFRALMYIIAQCVGAIVATAILSGITSSLTGNSLGRNDLADGVNSGQGLGIEIIGTLQLVLCVLATTDRRRRDLGGSAPLAIGLSVALGHLLAIDYTGCGINPARSFGSAVITHNFSNHWIFWVGPFIGGALAVLIYDFILAPRSSDLTDRVKVWTSGQVEEYDLDADDINSRVEMKPK
;
A
#
# COMPACT_ATOMS: atom_id res chain seq x y z
N MET A 1 -5.12 16.46 20.40
CA MET A 1 -6.01 15.29 20.13
C MET A 1 -7.13 15.61 19.15
N ALA A 2 -7.92 16.68 19.31
CA ALA A 2 -9.09 16.97 18.43
C ALA A 2 -8.91 18.11 17.41
N SER A 3 -7.80 18.86 17.43
CA SER A 3 -7.63 20.06 16.58
C SER A 3 -7.25 19.73 15.13
N GLU A 4 -6.42 18.70 14.92
CA GLU A 4 -5.96 18.29 13.58
C GLU A 4 -7.08 17.65 12.77
N PHE A 5 -7.92 16.81 13.38
CA PHE A 5 -9.12 16.21 12.77
C PHE A 5 -10.22 17.23 12.44
N LYS A 6 -10.13 18.47 12.91
CA LYS A 6 -11.09 19.54 12.56
C LYS A 6 -10.64 20.40 11.38
N LYS A 7 -9.39 20.26 10.92
CA LYS A 7 -8.88 21.08 9.82
C LYS A 7 -9.54 20.64 8.50
N LYS A 8 -10.25 21.56 7.83
CA LYS A 8 -10.83 21.32 6.50
C LYS A 8 -9.77 20.84 5.49
N LEU A 9 -8.52 21.27 5.63
CA LEU A 9 -7.42 20.84 4.78
C LEU A 9 -7.06 19.35 4.97
N PHE A 10 -7.15 18.83 6.20
CA PHE A 10 -6.94 17.41 6.50
C PHE A 10 -7.97 16.54 5.78
N TRP A 11 -9.26 16.87 5.90
CA TRP A 11 -10.32 16.12 5.23
C TRP A 11 -10.29 16.26 3.70
N ARG A 12 -9.86 17.42 3.18
CA ARG A 12 -9.70 17.61 1.73
C ARG A 12 -8.54 16.79 1.17
N ALA A 13 -7.43 16.68 1.90
CA ALA A 13 -6.31 15.82 1.55
C ALA A 13 -6.76 14.35 1.58
N VAL A 14 -7.36 13.89 2.68
CA VAL A 14 -7.85 12.51 2.85
C VAL A 14 -8.87 12.12 1.77
N VAL A 15 -9.78 13.01 1.36
CA VAL A 15 -10.76 12.74 0.30
C VAL A 15 -10.12 12.73 -1.09
N ALA A 16 -9.22 13.68 -1.40
CA ALA A 16 -8.49 13.70 -2.67
C ALA A 16 -7.58 12.47 -2.83
N GLU A 17 -7.04 11.98 -1.71
CA GLU A 17 -6.16 10.83 -1.58
C GLU A 17 -6.91 9.49 -1.61
N PHE A 18 -8.08 9.41 -0.98
CA PHE A 18 -9.00 8.27 -1.12
C PHE A 18 -9.45 8.12 -2.57
N LEU A 19 -9.77 9.24 -3.25
CA LEU A 19 -10.06 9.28 -4.67
C LEU A 19 -8.85 8.85 -5.51
N ALA A 20 -7.65 9.38 -5.27
CA ALA A 20 -6.44 9.01 -6.02
C ALA A 20 -6.09 7.52 -5.87
N THR A 21 -6.23 6.97 -4.68
CA THR A 21 -5.90 5.55 -4.40
C THR A 21 -6.98 4.62 -4.95
N THR A 22 -8.26 5.02 -4.92
CA THR A 22 -9.35 4.23 -5.52
C THR A 22 -9.36 4.33 -7.04
N LEU A 23 -9.01 5.48 -7.64
CA LEU A 23 -8.95 5.71 -9.09
C LEU A 23 -8.06 4.72 -9.85
N PHE A 24 -7.08 4.10 -9.18
CA PHE A 24 -6.03 3.39 -9.90
C PHE A 24 -5.70 1.98 -9.39
N VAL A 25 -6.45 1.47 -8.40
CA VAL A 25 -6.25 0.11 -7.87
C VAL A 25 -7.30 -0.85 -8.43
N PHE A 26 -6.82 -2.00 -8.88
CA PHE A 26 -7.56 -3.12 -9.49
C PHE A 26 -8.54 -3.86 -8.55
N ILE A 27 -9.09 -3.17 -7.56
CA ILE A 27 -9.84 -3.77 -6.44
C ILE A 27 -11.05 -2.89 -6.13
N SER A 28 -12.22 -3.52 -5.88
CA SER A 28 -13.40 -2.79 -5.45
C SER A 28 -13.17 -2.11 -4.10
N ILE A 29 -13.83 -0.95 -3.88
CA ILE A 29 -13.68 -0.16 -2.66
C ILE A 29 -13.98 -1.00 -1.41
N PHE A 30 -15.04 -1.82 -1.50
CA PHE A 30 -15.42 -2.72 -0.41
C PHE A 30 -14.31 -3.71 -0.07
N ARG A 31 -13.70 -4.35 -1.07
CA ARG A 31 -12.60 -5.30 -0.85
C ARG A 31 -11.36 -4.60 -0.29
N ALA A 32 -11.04 -3.41 -0.77
CA ALA A 32 -9.94 -2.61 -0.24
C ALA A 32 -10.13 -2.27 1.25
N LEU A 33 -11.33 -1.81 1.64
CA LEU A 33 -11.66 -1.50 3.03
C LEU A 33 -11.56 -2.74 3.93
N MET A 34 -12.12 -3.88 3.50
CA MET A 34 -12.03 -5.14 4.25
C MET A 34 -10.58 -5.59 4.44
N TYR A 35 -9.73 -5.43 3.42
CA TYR A 35 -8.30 -5.74 3.53
C TYR A 35 -7.55 -4.81 4.48
N ILE A 36 -7.83 -3.50 4.47
CA ILE A 36 -7.21 -2.55 5.40
C ILE A 36 -7.55 -2.95 6.85
N ILE A 37 -8.82 -3.24 7.13
CA ILE A 37 -9.27 -3.66 8.47
C ILE A 37 -8.58 -4.97 8.87
N ALA A 38 -8.60 -5.98 7.99
CA ALA A 38 -7.97 -7.27 8.27
C ALA A 38 -6.47 -7.14 8.55
N GLN A 39 -5.75 -6.31 7.78
CA GLN A 39 -4.31 -6.05 7.99
C GLN A 39 -4.05 -5.33 9.31
N CYS A 40 -4.86 -4.33 9.66
CA CYS A 40 -4.72 -3.62 10.93
C CYS A 40 -4.98 -4.54 12.12
N VAL A 41 -6.03 -5.36 12.07
CA VAL A 41 -6.33 -6.36 13.11
C VAL A 41 -5.20 -7.38 13.21
N GLY A 42 -4.71 -7.90 12.09
CA GLY A 42 -3.58 -8.83 12.05
C GLY A 42 -2.32 -8.25 12.68
N ALA A 43 -2.00 -6.98 12.38
CA ALA A 43 -0.86 -6.29 12.97
C ALA A 43 -1.01 -6.09 14.48
N ILE A 44 -2.19 -5.68 14.97
CA ILE A 44 -2.47 -5.55 16.41
C ILE A 44 -2.28 -6.90 17.11
N VAL A 45 -2.87 -7.97 16.57
CA VAL A 45 -2.78 -9.32 17.16
C VAL A 45 -1.33 -9.78 17.19
N ALA A 46 -0.58 -9.61 16.08
CA ALA A 46 0.83 -9.98 16.02
C ALA A 46 1.68 -9.23 17.06
N THR A 47 1.50 -7.92 17.19
CA THR A 47 2.24 -7.13 18.20
C THR A 47 1.83 -7.48 19.62
N ALA A 48 0.55 -7.80 19.88
CA ALA A 48 0.09 -8.26 21.20
C ALA A 48 0.75 -9.58 21.61
N ILE A 49 0.80 -10.54 20.67
CA ILE A 49 1.49 -11.82 20.89
C ILE A 49 2.98 -11.57 21.16
N LEU A 50 3.63 -10.72 20.35
CA LEU A 50 5.03 -10.36 20.54
C LEU A 50 5.29 -9.75 21.92
N SER A 51 4.38 -8.89 22.41
CA SER A 51 4.45 -8.31 23.75
C SER A 51 4.45 -9.36 24.86
N GLY A 52 3.65 -10.42 24.70
CA GLY A 52 3.64 -11.54 25.65
C GLY A 52 4.95 -12.34 25.62
N ILE A 53 5.43 -12.67 24.42
CA ILE A 53 6.67 -13.44 24.21
C ILE A 53 7.90 -12.69 24.75
N THR A 54 7.95 -11.38 24.55
CA THR A 54 9.11 -10.54 24.88
C THR A 54 8.90 -9.71 26.16
N SER A 55 8.05 -10.20 27.06
CA SER A 55 7.67 -9.53 28.31
C SER A 55 8.83 -9.35 29.30
N SER A 56 9.90 -10.13 29.17
CA SER A 56 11.12 -10.00 29.99
C SER A 56 12.03 -8.84 29.58
N LEU A 57 11.84 -8.25 28.39
CA LEU A 57 12.61 -7.09 27.94
C LEU A 57 12.08 -5.81 28.60
N THR A 58 12.93 -5.14 29.37
CA THR A 58 12.62 -3.82 29.93
C THR A 58 12.65 -2.74 28.85
N GLY A 59 11.66 -1.84 28.84
CA GLY A 59 11.59 -0.74 27.85
C GLY A 59 11.29 -1.18 26.41
N ASN A 60 10.69 -2.36 26.23
CA ASN A 60 10.40 -2.91 24.91
C ASN A 60 9.42 -2.04 24.10
N SER A 61 9.93 -1.40 23.04
CA SER A 61 9.11 -0.60 22.13
C SER A 61 8.31 -1.43 21.14
N LEU A 62 8.47 -2.77 21.13
CA LEU A 62 7.81 -3.71 20.22
C LEU A 62 8.00 -3.37 18.73
N GLY A 63 9.16 -2.77 18.40
CA GLY A 63 9.46 -2.32 17.05
C GLY A 63 8.53 -1.21 16.56
N ARG A 64 7.99 -0.39 17.47
CA ARG A 64 7.18 0.80 17.15
C ARG A 64 7.97 1.79 16.31
N ASN A 65 7.33 2.30 15.26
CA ASN A 65 7.86 3.39 14.46
C ASN A 65 7.87 4.70 15.25
N ASP A 66 9.01 5.37 15.27
CA ASP A 66 9.16 6.70 15.85
C ASP A 66 10.21 7.48 15.05
N LEU A 67 10.19 8.80 15.16
CA LEU A 67 11.22 9.63 14.56
C LEU A 67 12.51 9.48 15.38
N ALA A 68 13.62 9.25 14.70
CA ALA A 68 14.93 9.24 15.31
C ALA A 68 15.33 10.65 15.78
N ASP A 69 16.23 10.71 16.76
CA ASP A 69 16.74 11.97 17.29
C ASP A 69 17.38 12.82 16.18
N GLY A 70 16.93 14.07 16.06
CA GLY A 70 17.38 14.99 15.03
C GLY A 70 16.59 14.95 13.71
N VAL A 71 15.66 14.00 13.54
CA VAL A 71 14.76 13.94 12.39
C VAL A 71 13.48 14.70 12.69
N ASN A 72 13.21 15.78 11.96
CA ASN A 72 11.94 16.49 12.08
C ASN A 72 10.80 15.74 11.35
N SER A 73 9.55 16.06 11.69
CA SER A 73 8.37 15.40 11.12
C SER A 73 8.27 15.50 9.59
N GLY A 74 8.76 16.59 8.99
CA GLY A 74 8.79 16.77 7.54
C GLY A 74 9.83 15.87 6.85
N GLN A 75 11.00 15.71 7.47
CA GLN A 75 12.05 14.79 7.00
C GLN A 75 11.58 13.34 7.09
N GLY A 76 10.99 12.95 8.23
CA GLY A 76 10.39 11.62 8.39
C GLY A 76 9.31 11.35 7.35
N LEU A 77 8.45 12.33 7.07
CA LEU A 77 7.44 12.23 6.02
C LEU A 77 8.06 12.01 4.63
N GLY A 78 9.10 12.77 4.27
CA GLY A 78 9.79 12.58 2.98
C GLY A 78 10.39 11.18 2.83
N ILE A 79 10.95 10.64 3.90
CA ILE A 79 11.55 9.30 3.93
C ILE A 79 10.48 8.23 3.72
N GLU A 80 9.36 8.32 4.43
CA GLU A 80 8.22 7.41 4.28
C GLU A 80 7.61 7.47 2.87
N ILE A 81 7.50 8.67 2.28
CA ILE A 81 7.03 8.85 0.90
C ILE A 81 7.93 8.10 -0.09
N ILE A 82 9.25 8.30 -0.02
CA ILE A 82 10.20 7.67 -0.95
C ILE A 82 10.26 6.15 -0.73
N GLY A 83 10.25 5.70 0.53
CA GLY A 83 10.26 4.29 0.89
C GLY A 83 9.04 3.54 0.37
N THR A 84 7.85 4.13 0.48
CA THR A 84 6.62 3.52 -0.08
C THR A 84 6.50 3.70 -1.58
N LEU A 85 6.96 4.83 -2.14
CA LEU A 85 6.97 5.07 -3.59
C LEU A 85 7.70 3.94 -4.34
N GLN A 86 8.93 3.62 -3.93
CA GLN A 86 9.69 2.56 -4.59
C GLN A 86 9.04 1.18 -4.42
N LEU A 87 8.40 0.93 -3.27
CA LEU A 87 7.71 -0.33 -2.99
C LEU A 87 6.51 -0.51 -3.90
N VAL A 88 5.65 0.51 -3.97
CA VAL A 88 4.43 0.45 -4.78
C VAL A 88 4.79 0.43 -6.27
N LEU A 89 5.82 1.16 -6.71
CA LEU A 89 6.32 1.05 -8.09
C LEU A 89 6.79 -0.38 -8.41
N CYS A 90 7.52 -1.04 -7.50
CA CYS A 90 7.94 -2.42 -7.66
C CYS A 90 6.73 -3.36 -7.78
N VAL A 91 5.73 -3.21 -6.91
CA VAL A 91 4.49 -4.00 -6.96
C VAL A 91 3.76 -3.80 -8.28
N LEU A 92 3.58 -2.55 -8.74
CA LEU A 92 2.91 -2.27 -10.01
C LEU A 92 3.68 -2.90 -11.18
N ALA A 93 4.99 -2.70 -11.24
CA ALA A 93 5.83 -3.23 -12.31
C ALA A 93 5.87 -4.76 -12.36
N THR A 94 5.81 -5.43 -11.21
CA THR A 94 5.90 -6.90 -11.11
C THR A 94 4.56 -7.59 -11.27
N THR A 95 3.45 -6.88 -11.07
CA THR A 95 2.08 -7.40 -11.23
C THR A 95 1.42 -6.96 -12.53
N ASP A 96 2.12 -6.16 -13.35
CA ASP A 96 1.63 -5.73 -14.66
C ASP A 96 1.60 -6.90 -15.65
N ARG A 97 0.40 -7.36 -16.00
CA ARG A 97 0.18 -8.49 -16.93
C ARG A 97 0.68 -8.21 -18.35
N ARG A 98 0.88 -6.93 -18.71
CA ARG A 98 1.41 -6.53 -20.02
C ARG A 98 2.90 -6.83 -20.16
N ARG A 99 3.60 -6.99 -19.04
CA ARG A 99 5.04 -7.28 -19.03
C ARG A 99 5.27 -8.78 -19.18
N ARG A 100 5.78 -9.15 -20.35
CA ARG A 100 6.19 -10.54 -20.68
C ARG A 100 7.69 -10.78 -20.51
N ASP A 101 8.45 -9.73 -20.18
CA ASP A 101 9.89 -9.73 -19.99
C ASP A 101 10.34 -10.19 -18.58
N LEU A 102 9.40 -10.35 -17.66
CA LEU A 102 9.66 -10.77 -16.28
C LEU A 102 10.02 -12.26 -16.21
N GLY A 103 11.32 -12.57 -16.27
CA GLY A 103 11.87 -13.90 -15.96
C GLY A 103 12.29 -14.00 -14.49
N GLY A 104 11.38 -14.27 -13.57
CA GLY A 104 11.70 -14.38 -12.14
C GLY A 104 10.51 -14.49 -11.20
N SER A 105 10.78 -14.46 -9.88
CA SER A 105 9.75 -14.52 -8.84
C SER A 105 9.31 -13.12 -8.44
N ALA A 106 8.07 -12.72 -8.79
CA ALA A 106 7.48 -11.45 -8.37
C ALA A 106 7.45 -11.28 -6.84
N PRO A 107 7.08 -12.29 -6.02
CA PRO A 107 7.17 -12.18 -4.57
C PRO A 107 8.58 -11.89 -4.04
N LEU A 108 9.62 -12.47 -4.67
CA LEU A 108 11.00 -12.21 -4.28
C LEU A 108 11.42 -10.77 -4.59
N ALA A 109 11.07 -10.26 -5.77
CA ALA A 109 11.34 -8.87 -6.15
C ALA A 109 10.68 -7.88 -5.18
N ILE A 110 9.41 -8.11 -4.83
CA ILE A 110 8.69 -7.29 -3.86
C ILE A 110 9.35 -7.39 -2.47
N GLY A 111 9.75 -8.59 -2.04
CA GLY A 111 10.47 -8.79 -0.77
C GLY A 111 11.80 -8.03 -0.70
N LEU A 112 12.58 -8.04 -1.79
CA LEU A 112 13.81 -7.26 -1.89
C LEU A 112 13.55 -5.75 -1.87
N SER A 113 12.47 -5.28 -2.49
CA SER A 113 12.05 -3.87 -2.43
C SER A 113 11.61 -3.45 -1.03
N VAL A 114 10.94 -4.33 -0.27
CA VAL A 114 10.64 -4.09 1.15
C VAL A 114 11.95 -4.00 1.95
N ALA A 115 12.89 -4.92 1.75
CA ALA A 115 14.19 -4.91 2.43
C ALA A 115 14.98 -3.62 2.12
N LEU A 116 14.97 -3.16 0.87
CA LEU A 116 15.58 -1.88 0.48
C LEU A 116 14.95 -0.70 1.23
N GLY A 117 13.61 -0.67 1.34
CA GLY A 117 12.92 0.34 2.14
C GLY A 117 13.37 0.36 3.60
N HIS A 118 13.59 -0.83 4.18
CA HIS A 118 14.10 -0.96 5.55
C HIS A 118 15.55 -0.45 5.68
N LEU A 119 16.42 -0.82 4.74
CA LEU A 119 17.81 -0.33 4.72
C LEU A 119 17.89 1.20 4.63
N LEU A 120 16.90 1.83 4.00
CA LEU A 120 16.83 3.30 3.90
C LEU A 120 16.20 3.93 5.14
N ALA A 121 15.07 3.42 5.62
CA ALA A 121 14.19 4.16 6.54
C ALA A 121 14.34 3.80 8.02
N ILE A 122 14.98 2.68 8.37
CA ILE A 122 15.12 2.22 9.77
C ILE A 122 15.75 3.29 10.65
N ASP A 123 16.88 3.86 10.24
CA ASP A 123 17.66 4.79 11.07
C ASP A 123 16.95 6.12 11.33
N TYR A 124 15.92 6.45 10.55
CA TYR A 124 15.23 7.74 10.62
C TYR A 124 13.84 7.65 11.23
N THR A 125 13.11 6.56 10.97
CA THR A 125 11.67 6.43 11.24
C THR A 125 11.28 5.06 11.81
N GLY A 126 12.25 4.14 11.93
CA GLY A 126 12.00 2.73 12.20
C GLY A 126 11.42 1.96 11.00
N CYS A 127 11.37 2.59 9.82
CA CYS A 127 10.74 2.09 8.58
C CYS A 127 9.25 1.76 8.75
N GLY A 128 8.39 2.74 8.50
CA GLY A 128 6.95 2.55 8.45
C GLY A 128 6.57 1.75 7.20
N ILE A 129 6.63 2.41 6.05
CA ILE A 129 6.25 2.04 4.67
C ILE A 129 4.88 1.35 4.49
N ASN A 130 4.24 0.96 5.60
CA ASN A 130 3.03 0.19 5.76
C ASN A 130 2.27 0.71 7.00
N PRO A 131 1.16 1.44 6.80
CA PRO A 131 0.39 2.01 7.90
C PRO A 131 -0.14 0.98 8.90
N ALA A 132 -0.54 -0.22 8.43
CA ALA A 132 -1.09 -1.26 9.31
C ALA A 132 -0.04 -1.77 10.30
N ARG A 133 1.21 -1.95 9.85
CA ARG A 133 2.36 -2.34 10.68
C ARG A 133 2.70 -1.29 11.73
N SER A 134 2.72 -0.02 11.34
CA SER A 134 2.93 1.08 12.30
C SER A 134 1.77 1.16 13.30
N PHE A 135 0.53 0.99 12.84
CA PHE A 135 -0.67 1.05 13.69
C PHE A 135 -0.71 -0.05 14.74
N GLY A 136 -0.41 -1.30 14.38
CA GLY A 136 -0.41 -2.43 15.32
C GLY A 136 0.51 -2.20 16.53
N SER A 137 1.74 -1.77 16.27
CA SER A 137 2.70 -1.45 17.33
C SER A 137 2.29 -0.24 18.19
N ALA A 138 1.73 0.81 17.58
CA ALA A 138 1.26 2.00 18.29
C ALA A 138 0.08 1.71 19.22
N VAL A 139 -0.84 0.83 18.81
CA VAL A 139 -2.01 0.44 19.62
C VAL A 139 -1.59 -0.30 20.88
N ILE A 140 -0.69 -1.29 20.76
CA ILE A 140 -0.26 -2.12 21.91
C ILE A 140 0.63 -1.34 22.88
N THR A 141 1.47 -0.45 22.36
CA THR A 141 2.34 0.40 23.19
C THR A 141 1.66 1.68 23.70
N HIS A 142 0.41 1.95 23.28
CA HIS A 142 -0.35 3.17 23.55
C HIS A 142 0.40 4.47 23.19
N ASN A 143 1.31 4.43 22.22
CA ASN A 143 2.10 5.59 21.82
C ASN A 143 1.87 5.92 20.34
N PHE A 144 1.26 7.08 20.12
CA PHE A 144 0.92 7.62 18.80
C PHE A 144 1.70 8.90 18.46
N SER A 145 2.87 9.10 19.07
CA SER A 145 3.75 10.23 18.74
C SER A 145 4.08 10.22 17.24
N ASN A 146 3.87 11.36 16.57
CA ASN A 146 4.08 11.54 15.13
C ASN A 146 3.41 10.48 14.21
N HIS A 147 2.43 9.73 14.72
CA HIS A 147 1.90 8.55 14.04
C HIS A 147 1.22 8.85 12.70
N TRP A 148 0.71 10.07 12.53
CA TRP A 148 0.09 10.54 11.30
C TRP A 148 1.03 10.42 10.09
N ILE A 149 2.35 10.53 10.29
CA ILE A 149 3.36 10.42 9.24
C ILE A 149 3.33 9.03 8.59
N PHE A 150 3.11 7.98 9.39
CA PHE A 150 3.07 6.60 8.91
C PHE A 150 1.76 6.24 8.19
N TRP A 151 0.81 7.16 8.13
CA TRP A 151 -0.37 7.05 7.27
C TRP A 151 -0.19 7.93 6.03
N VAL A 152 0.07 9.21 6.23
CA VAL A 152 0.17 10.20 5.15
C VAL A 152 1.36 9.92 4.23
N GLY A 153 2.52 9.53 4.78
CA GLY A 153 3.71 9.24 3.99
C GLY A 153 3.50 8.08 3.02
N PRO A 154 3.10 6.88 3.51
CA PRO A 154 2.83 5.76 2.64
C PRO A 154 1.71 6.00 1.62
N PHE A 155 0.66 6.72 1.99
CA PHE A 155 -0.42 7.03 1.06
C PHE A 155 0.01 7.98 -0.06
N ILE A 156 0.74 9.06 0.25
CA ILE A 156 1.31 9.94 -0.76
C ILE A 156 2.30 9.17 -1.65
N GLY A 157 3.19 8.37 -1.06
CA GLY A 157 4.16 7.56 -1.81
C GLY A 157 3.47 6.58 -2.77
N GLY A 158 2.42 5.90 -2.32
CA GLY A 158 1.63 5.00 -3.14
C GLY A 158 0.88 5.72 -4.26
N ALA A 159 0.27 6.88 -3.99
CA ALA A 159 -0.41 7.66 -5.01
C ALA A 159 0.56 8.15 -6.10
N LEU A 160 1.74 8.64 -5.70
CA LEU A 160 2.79 9.04 -6.62
C LEU A 160 3.29 7.88 -7.47
N ALA A 161 3.46 6.69 -6.86
CA ALA A 161 3.88 5.48 -7.58
C ALA A 161 2.91 5.15 -8.72
N VAL A 162 1.61 5.19 -8.43
CA VAL A 162 0.60 4.88 -9.43
C VAL A 162 0.56 5.95 -10.52
N LEU A 163 0.63 7.24 -10.16
CA LEU A 163 0.69 8.31 -11.15
C LEU A 163 1.89 8.16 -12.09
N ILE A 164 3.07 7.89 -11.53
CA ILE A 164 4.30 7.70 -12.32
C ILE A 164 4.18 6.48 -13.22
N TYR A 165 3.72 5.34 -12.69
CA TYR A 165 3.67 4.11 -13.47
C TYR A 165 2.57 4.14 -14.54
N ASP A 166 1.33 4.46 -14.17
CA ASP A 166 0.17 4.36 -15.06
C ASP A 166 0.03 5.53 -16.05
N PHE A 167 0.76 6.64 -15.88
CA PHE A 167 0.65 7.81 -16.78
C PHE A 167 1.97 8.24 -17.43
N ILE A 168 3.12 7.92 -16.84
CA ILE A 168 4.42 8.35 -17.36
C ILE A 168 5.20 7.17 -17.94
N LEU A 169 5.37 6.10 -17.16
CA LEU A 169 6.26 4.99 -17.53
C LEU A 169 5.58 3.92 -18.40
N ALA A 170 4.38 3.49 -18.02
CA ALA A 170 3.63 2.45 -18.70
C ALA A 170 2.14 2.81 -18.85
N PRO A 171 1.82 3.85 -19.64
CA PRO A 171 0.44 4.31 -19.82
C PRO A 171 -0.51 3.20 -20.25
N ARG A 172 -1.74 3.21 -19.73
CA ARG A 172 -2.81 2.32 -20.21
C ARG A 172 -3.60 3.01 -21.32
N SER A 173 -3.98 2.24 -22.34
CA SER A 173 -4.82 2.69 -23.46
C SER A 173 -6.31 2.66 -23.15
N SER A 174 -6.71 2.13 -21.98
CA SER A 174 -8.12 2.00 -21.59
C SER A 174 -8.75 3.34 -21.20
N ASP A 175 -10.03 3.50 -21.53
CA ASP A 175 -10.78 4.71 -21.18
C ASP A 175 -10.99 4.82 -19.66
N LEU A 176 -11.06 6.05 -19.16
CA LEU A 176 -11.28 6.34 -17.73
C LEU A 176 -12.58 5.71 -17.23
N THR A 177 -13.60 5.64 -18.08
CA THR A 177 -14.90 5.04 -17.74
C THR A 177 -14.77 3.55 -17.39
N ASP A 178 -13.92 2.82 -18.10
CA ASP A 178 -13.69 1.39 -17.85
C ASP A 178 -12.88 1.16 -16.58
N ARG A 179 -11.96 2.08 -16.25
CA ARG A 179 -11.23 2.06 -14.97
C ARG A 179 -12.15 2.28 -13.78
N VAL A 180 -13.14 3.18 -13.91
CA VAL A 180 -14.10 3.47 -12.83
C VAL A 180 -15.06 2.30 -12.57
N LYS A 181 -15.40 1.49 -13.59
CA LYS A 181 -16.26 0.30 -13.40
C LYS A 181 -15.66 -0.71 -12.40
N VAL A 182 -14.32 -0.78 -12.31
CA VAL A 182 -13.61 -1.64 -11.36
C VAL A 182 -13.98 -1.34 -9.90
N TRP A 183 -14.41 -0.10 -9.60
CA TRP A 183 -14.77 0.31 -8.24
C TRP A 183 -15.97 -0.46 -7.68
N THR A 184 -16.94 -0.75 -8.56
CA THR A 184 -18.21 -1.38 -8.19
C THR A 184 -18.17 -2.89 -8.38
N SER A 185 -17.61 -3.37 -9.49
CA SER A 185 -17.63 -4.80 -9.84
C SER A 185 -16.33 -5.54 -9.51
N GLY A 186 -15.27 -4.85 -9.10
CA GLY A 186 -13.91 -5.41 -9.14
C GLY A 186 -13.38 -5.51 -10.56
N GLN A 187 -12.17 -6.06 -10.74
CA GLN A 187 -11.63 -6.31 -12.07
C GLN A 187 -12.62 -7.16 -12.88
N VAL A 188 -13.11 -6.60 -13.99
CA VAL A 188 -13.69 -7.41 -15.06
C VAL A 188 -12.50 -8.14 -15.68
N GLU A 189 -12.55 -9.47 -15.74
CA GLU A 189 -11.58 -10.23 -16.53
C GLU A 189 -11.63 -9.65 -17.96
N GLU A 190 -10.54 -9.03 -18.38
CA GLU A 190 -10.33 -8.68 -19.78
C GLU A 190 -10.30 -10.02 -20.52
N TYR A 191 -11.40 -10.37 -21.19
CA TYR A 191 -11.40 -11.51 -22.10
C TYR A 191 -10.23 -11.29 -23.07
N ASP A 192 -9.32 -12.26 -23.17
CA ASP A 192 -8.21 -12.23 -24.12
C ASP A 192 -8.76 -12.05 -25.54
N LEU A 193 -8.85 -10.80 -26.01
CA LEU A 193 -9.23 -10.47 -27.39
C LEU A 193 -8.11 -10.83 -28.38
N ASP A 194 -6.92 -11.17 -27.87
CA ASP A 194 -5.73 -11.54 -28.63
C ASP A 194 -5.48 -13.06 -28.69
N ALA A 195 -6.39 -13.88 -28.16
CA ALA A 195 -6.36 -15.31 -28.42
C ALA A 195 -6.87 -15.53 -29.86
N ASP A 196 -5.94 -15.69 -30.81
CA ASP A 196 -6.24 -16.13 -32.17
C ASP A 196 -7.16 -17.35 -32.11
N ASP A 197 -8.44 -17.12 -32.40
CA ASP A 197 -9.52 -18.08 -32.27
C ASP A 197 -9.51 -19.09 -33.43
N ILE A 198 -8.37 -19.76 -33.63
CA ILE A 198 -8.22 -20.79 -34.66
C ILE A 198 -8.81 -22.13 -34.15
N ASN A 199 -9.24 -22.21 -32.88
CA ASN A 199 -9.75 -23.46 -32.31
C ASN A 199 -10.81 -23.30 -31.20
N SER A 200 -11.72 -22.31 -31.27
CA SER A 200 -12.92 -22.31 -30.41
C SER A 200 -13.80 -23.53 -30.73
N ARG A 201 -13.63 -24.57 -29.92
CA ARG A 201 -14.70 -25.54 -29.71
C ARG A 201 -15.79 -24.82 -28.93
N VAL A 202 -16.75 -24.25 -29.65
CA VAL A 202 -18.03 -23.82 -29.06
C VAL A 202 -18.70 -25.07 -28.50
N GLU A 203 -18.60 -25.27 -27.20
CA GLU A 203 -19.28 -26.35 -26.50
C GLU A 203 -20.78 -26.06 -26.52
N MET A 204 -21.48 -26.60 -27.52
CA MET A 204 -22.94 -26.47 -27.60
C MET A 204 -23.56 -27.23 -26.43
N LYS A 205 -24.35 -26.52 -25.61
CA LYS A 205 -25.16 -27.14 -24.56
C LYS A 205 -26.03 -28.25 -25.18
N PRO A 206 -25.93 -29.51 -24.71
CA PRO A 206 -26.82 -30.56 -25.19
C PRO A 206 -28.26 -30.19 -24.84
N LYS A 207 -29.17 -30.40 -25.80
CA LYS A 207 -30.62 -30.19 -25.64
C LYS A 207 -31.23 -31.19 -24.67
#